data_AF-A0A804K7V5-F1
#
_entry.id   AF-A0A804K7V5-F1
#
_cell.length_a   1.000
_cell.length_b   1.000
_cell.length_c   1.000
_cell.angle_alpha   90.00
_cell.angle_beta   90.00
_cell.angle_gamma   90.00
#
_symmetry.space_group_name_H-M   'P 1'
#
loop_
_entity.id
_entity.type
_entity.pdbx_description
1 polymer ?
#
loop_
_entity_poly.entity_id
_entity_poly.type
_entity_poly.pdbx_seq_one_letter_code
_entity_poly.pdbx_strand_id
1 'polypeptide(L)'
;MEETFDPSVVGGGAAPAADPHHGWQKVTYTKRQRRPQPPADPDRNRPSGLPHPADRSHVFDSLEQKARERRRAIESAAAAAEFAEAGDAKSRPAMAASDEEDDDSGAEVARGVQANSGQATTKEKQKKPKKPKVTVAEAAAKIDAADLATFLVEISATYESQQDIQLMRFADFFARSFASVSASQFPWAKMFKESPVAKIADIPVCHISESVYKTSVDWIALKSPEALCEFILWCLDSILIDLASQQSTVKVSKKLIQHSPSKAQVAIFVVLAMVLRRKPDSLISLLPKLKDNSQYHGQEKLLVIVWLFAQASQGDPVVGMYLWAHYLFPVVCGKSSGNPQSRDLVLQLVEGILSRPKARAILLNGAVRKGERLVPPNALDLLMRITLTAPTARVKATERFEVVYPTLRELALAGSPGTKTTRQAAQQLLPAAVQAIQEKNPELTKEAADIFIWCLSQNAECYRQWEKLHLENVDASIAVLQNLSSEWGKYSTKISPDALRETLKNLRAKNEEALSRSMDASKLTSIKDADRCCKAVLGKLTRTCGCMKSGIFVLVLAFGVYYAVNPGTELFNWEKLHVAFSSIQSS
;
A
#
# COMPACT_ATOMS: atom_id res chain seq x y z
N MET A 1 -63.67 15.01 -15.72
CA MET A 1 -63.85 15.93 -14.59
C MET A 1 -62.60 16.78 -14.51
N GLU A 2 -62.73 18.01 -14.99
CA GLU A 2 -61.99 19.20 -14.53
C GLU A 2 -61.97 19.22 -12.98
N GLU A 3 -61.04 19.85 -12.26
CA GLU A 3 -60.51 21.19 -12.41
C GLU A 3 -59.10 21.30 -11.76
N THR A 4 -58.25 22.07 -12.42
CA THR A 4 -57.26 22.95 -11.80
C THR A 4 -57.95 24.19 -11.22
N PHE A 5 -57.59 24.69 -10.03
CA PHE A 5 -57.06 26.05 -9.81
C PHE A 5 -56.79 26.38 -8.33
N ASP A 6 -55.64 27.03 -8.15
CA ASP A 6 -55.05 27.77 -7.01
C ASP A 6 -55.86 29.06 -6.71
N PRO A 7 -55.84 29.68 -5.51
CA PRO A 7 -54.82 30.73 -5.25
C PRO A 7 -54.47 31.02 -3.76
N SER A 8 -53.17 31.06 -3.47
CA SER A 8 -52.37 32.16 -2.85
C SER A 8 -52.97 33.26 -1.92
N VAL A 9 -52.11 33.68 -0.95
CA VAL A 9 -52.00 34.99 -0.20
C VAL A 9 -52.75 35.03 1.17
N VAL A 10 -52.17 35.26 2.37
CA VAL A 10 -51.29 36.30 3.00
C VAL A 10 -50.67 35.64 4.28
N GLY A 11 -49.38 35.69 4.65
CA GLY A 11 -48.58 36.83 5.14
C GLY A 11 -48.66 37.01 6.69
N GLY A 12 -47.54 36.86 7.43
CA GLY A 12 -47.40 37.34 8.83
C GLY A 12 -46.71 36.37 9.81
N GLY A 13 -45.55 36.75 10.35
CA GLY A 13 -44.66 35.85 11.12
C GLY A 13 -44.77 35.93 12.65
N ALA A 14 -44.01 35.06 13.33
CA ALA A 14 -43.48 35.22 14.69
C ALA A 14 -42.48 34.07 15.01
N ALA A 15 -41.45 34.39 15.80
CA ALA A 15 -40.30 33.55 16.17
C ALA A 15 -40.64 32.27 16.94
N PRO A 16 -39.81 31.20 16.89
CA PRO A 16 -39.91 30.11 17.83
C PRO A 16 -39.10 30.42 19.11
N ALA A 17 -39.81 30.32 20.22
CA ALA A 17 -39.33 30.40 21.58
C ALA A 17 -38.28 29.31 21.91
N ALA A 18 -37.36 29.67 22.80
CA ALA A 18 -36.38 28.78 23.42
C ALA A 18 -37.05 27.86 24.45
N ASP A 19 -36.59 26.60 24.50
CA ASP A 19 -36.67 25.76 25.71
C ASP A 19 -35.59 24.65 25.67
N PRO A 20 -35.14 24.11 26.83
CA PRO A 20 -33.73 24.17 27.19
C PRO A 20 -33.26 22.86 27.86
N HIS A 21 -32.72 21.88 27.14
CA HIS A 21 -32.15 20.69 27.81
C HIS A 21 -31.00 20.06 27.02
N HIS A 22 -29.78 20.57 27.21
CA HIS A 22 -28.54 19.82 26.92
C HIS A 22 -27.56 20.01 28.08
N GLY A 23 -27.90 19.43 29.23
CA GLY A 23 -27.03 19.31 30.38
C GLY A 23 -26.22 18.01 30.32
N TRP A 24 -24.90 18.12 30.37
CA TRP A 24 -23.98 17.00 30.56
C TRP A 24 -24.30 16.25 31.86
N GLN A 25 -24.59 14.95 31.76
CA GLN A 25 -24.84 14.10 32.92
C GLN A 25 -23.52 13.57 33.51
N LYS A 26 -23.23 13.97 34.75
CA LYS A 26 -22.10 13.50 35.55
C LYS A 26 -22.42 12.09 36.06
N VAL A 27 -21.74 11.06 35.54
CA VAL A 27 -21.87 9.68 36.04
C VAL A 27 -20.97 9.51 37.26
N THR A 28 -21.57 9.51 38.44
CA THR A 28 -20.90 9.21 39.71
C THR A 28 -21.11 7.73 40.05
N TYR A 29 -20.04 6.94 40.14
CA TYR A 29 -20.12 5.56 40.63
C TYR A 29 -20.17 5.54 42.16
N THR A 30 -21.19 4.89 42.73
CA THR A 30 -21.25 4.61 44.16
C THR A 30 -20.36 3.42 44.52
N LYS A 31 -19.49 3.64 45.51
CA LYS A 31 -18.51 2.70 46.07
C LYS A 31 -19.24 1.53 46.75
N ARG A 32 -19.29 0.35 46.12
CA ARG A 32 -19.91 -0.86 46.69
C ARG A 32 -18.94 -1.58 47.63
N GLN A 33 -19.24 -1.57 48.93
CA GLN A 33 -18.55 -2.38 49.95
C GLN A 33 -18.78 -3.88 49.71
N ARG A 34 -17.70 -4.68 49.72
CA ARG A 34 -17.72 -6.15 49.67
C ARG A 34 -18.15 -6.70 51.03
N ARG A 35 -19.20 -7.54 51.08
CA ARG A 35 -19.46 -8.48 52.17
C ARG A 35 -18.90 -9.87 51.81
N PRO A 36 -18.36 -10.67 52.76
CA PRO A 36 -17.83 -12.00 52.50
C PRO A 36 -18.96 -13.03 52.30
N GLN A 37 -18.76 -13.99 51.39
CA GLN A 37 -19.59 -15.20 51.26
C GLN A 37 -18.95 -16.38 52.04
N PRO A 38 -19.75 -17.28 52.63
CA PRO A 38 -19.29 -18.46 53.36
C PRO A 38 -18.84 -19.60 52.43
N PRO A 39 -18.06 -20.60 52.92
CA PRO A 39 -17.46 -21.64 52.09
C PRO A 39 -18.49 -22.65 51.57
N ALA A 40 -18.31 -23.10 50.33
CA ALA A 40 -19.14 -24.11 49.69
C ALA A 40 -18.56 -25.53 49.85
N ASP A 41 -19.47 -26.46 50.15
CA ASP A 41 -19.40 -27.92 50.37
C ASP A 41 -18.81 -28.70 49.16
N PRO A 42 -17.97 -29.75 49.34
CA PRO A 42 -17.17 -30.33 48.26
C PRO A 42 -17.79 -31.56 47.58
N ASP A 43 -19.11 -31.75 47.57
CA ASP A 43 -19.72 -32.90 46.89
C ASP A 43 -20.94 -32.53 46.03
N ARG A 44 -20.68 -32.18 44.75
CA ARG A 44 -21.69 -32.31 43.69
C ARG A 44 -21.06 -32.49 42.30
N ASN A 45 -21.15 -33.72 41.80
CA ASN A 45 -20.82 -34.12 40.43
C ASN A 45 -21.46 -33.24 39.36
N ARG A 46 -20.65 -32.75 38.40
CA ARG A 46 -21.09 -32.34 37.05
C ARG A 46 -19.96 -32.50 36.01
N PRO A 47 -20.31 -32.69 34.72
CA PRO A 47 -19.42 -33.21 33.70
C PRO A 47 -18.52 -32.15 33.05
N SER A 48 -17.30 -32.60 32.78
CA SER A 48 -16.31 -32.21 31.76
C SER A 48 -16.32 -30.78 31.19
N GLY A 49 -15.23 -30.04 31.46
CA GLY A 49 -14.69 -29.07 30.49
C GLY A 49 -14.26 -27.68 30.99
N LEU A 50 -14.11 -27.42 32.30
CA LEU A 50 -13.63 -26.11 32.80
C LEU A 50 -12.44 -26.29 33.77
N PRO A 51 -11.33 -25.54 33.62
CA PRO A 51 -10.20 -25.62 34.55
C PRO A 51 -10.54 -25.05 35.93
N HIS A 52 -9.84 -25.57 36.94
CA HIS A 52 -10.04 -25.38 38.37
C HIS A 52 -9.85 -23.91 38.84
N PRO A 53 -10.54 -23.45 39.91
CA PRO A 53 -10.52 -22.03 40.33
C PRO A 53 -9.19 -21.55 40.93
N ALA A 54 -8.22 -22.45 41.17
CA ALA A 54 -6.92 -22.12 41.74
C ALA A 54 -5.93 -21.53 40.72
N ASP A 55 -6.25 -21.54 39.43
CA ASP A 55 -5.30 -21.19 38.35
C ASP A 55 -5.42 -19.73 37.85
N ARG A 56 -6.01 -18.84 38.67
CA ARG A 56 -6.28 -17.43 38.28
C ARG A 56 -5.39 -16.39 38.96
N SER A 57 -4.39 -16.76 39.75
CA SER A 57 -3.58 -15.77 40.48
C SER A 57 -2.30 -15.30 39.78
N HIS A 58 -1.85 -15.89 38.68
CA HIS A 58 -0.49 -15.61 38.14
C HIS A 58 -0.43 -14.87 36.80
N VAL A 59 -1.57 -14.44 36.24
CA VAL A 59 -1.61 -13.80 34.90
C VAL A 59 -0.90 -12.43 34.90
N PHE A 60 -0.90 -11.72 36.03
CA PHE A 60 -0.25 -10.41 36.14
C PHE A 60 1.14 -10.47 36.76
N ASP A 61 1.55 -11.60 37.36
CA ASP A 61 2.85 -11.72 38.02
C ASP A 61 4.00 -11.62 37.01
N SER A 62 3.84 -12.22 35.83
CA SER A 62 4.82 -12.09 34.74
C SER A 62 4.93 -10.65 34.22
N LEU A 63 3.80 -9.94 34.13
CA LEU A 63 3.76 -8.52 33.73
C LEU A 63 4.40 -7.62 34.79
N GLU A 64 4.12 -7.88 36.06
CA GLU A 64 4.64 -7.09 37.16
C GLU A 64 6.13 -7.38 37.42
N GLN A 65 6.57 -8.62 37.20
CA GLN A 65 7.98 -8.98 37.22
C GLN A 65 8.76 -8.29 36.09
N LYS A 66 8.20 -8.27 34.87
CA LYS A 66 8.80 -7.55 33.74
C LYS A 66 8.83 -6.02 33.93
N ALA A 67 7.83 -5.47 34.64
CA ALA A 67 7.83 -4.06 35.04
C ALA A 67 8.89 -3.75 36.11
N ARG A 68 9.08 -4.62 37.10
CA ARG A 68 10.13 -4.49 38.14
C ARG A 68 11.53 -4.62 37.54
N GLU A 69 11.73 -5.54 36.59
CA GLU A 69 12.99 -5.69 35.86
C GLU A 69 13.32 -4.45 35.03
N ARG A 70 12.35 -3.88 34.31
CA ARG A 70 12.52 -2.59 33.61
C ARG A 70 12.90 -1.46 34.55
N ARG A 71 12.27 -1.38 35.72
CA ARG A 71 12.56 -0.34 36.71
C ARG A 71 13.97 -0.49 37.28
N ARG A 72 14.39 -1.72 37.62
CA ARG A 72 15.77 -1.99 38.05
C ARG A 72 16.80 -1.69 36.96
N ALA A 73 16.48 -1.97 35.69
CA ALA A 73 17.36 -1.65 34.56
C ALA A 73 17.51 -0.14 34.33
N ILE A 74 16.44 0.64 34.55
CA ILE A 74 16.49 2.11 34.50
C ILE A 74 17.29 2.66 35.69
N GLU A 75 17.08 2.13 36.90
CA GLU A 75 17.81 2.54 38.10
C GLU A 75 19.30 2.16 38.02
N SER A 76 19.65 1.00 37.47
CA SER A 76 21.05 0.62 37.25
C SER A 76 21.72 1.41 36.13
N ALA A 77 20.98 1.76 35.07
CA ALA A 77 21.48 2.64 34.01
C ALA A 77 21.68 4.08 34.51
N ALA A 78 20.80 4.59 35.39
CA ALA A 78 20.95 5.88 36.02
C ALA A 78 22.16 5.90 36.98
N ALA A 79 22.34 4.85 37.80
CA ALA A 79 23.51 4.72 38.67
C ALA A 79 24.82 4.60 37.88
N ALA A 80 24.83 3.84 36.77
CA ALA A 80 26.01 3.75 35.90
C ALA A 80 26.35 5.09 35.23
N ALA A 81 25.35 5.90 34.88
CA ALA A 81 25.54 7.25 34.36
C ALA A 81 26.09 8.21 35.42
N GLU A 82 25.61 8.13 36.67
CA GLU A 82 26.17 8.91 37.80
C GLU A 82 27.61 8.52 38.13
N PHE A 83 27.96 7.22 38.05
CA PHE A 83 29.34 6.76 38.22
C PHE A 83 30.27 7.20 37.07
N ALA A 84 29.76 7.29 35.84
CA ALA A 84 30.51 7.81 34.70
C ALA A 84 30.74 9.32 34.81
N GLU A 85 29.76 10.09 35.29
CA GLU A 85 29.88 11.53 35.56
C GLU A 85 30.81 11.83 36.75
N ALA A 86 30.85 10.97 37.77
CA ALA A 86 31.78 11.10 38.91
C ALA A 86 33.25 10.81 38.54
N GLY A 87 33.49 10.01 37.49
CA GLY A 87 34.82 9.73 36.96
C GLY A 87 35.47 10.89 36.20
N ASP A 88 34.66 11.85 35.73
CA ASP A 88 35.11 13.00 34.93
C ASP A 88 35.18 14.31 35.73
N ALA A 89 34.93 14.25 37.05
CA ALA A 89 34.90 15.39 37.97
C ALA A 89 36.28 15.95 38.34
N LYS A 90 37.24 15.98 37.40
CA LYS A 90 38.50 16.70 37.55
C LYS A 90 38.75 17.68 36.42
N SER A 91 37.74 18.48 36.04
CA SER A 91 37.92 19.89 35.60
C SER A 91 36.63 20.57 35.11
N ARG A 92 35.91 21.30 35.98
CA ARG A 92 35.47 22.72 35.74
C ARG A 92 34.55 23.26 36.84
N PRO A 93 34.50 24.60 37.01
CA PRO A 93 33.90 25.25 38.17
C PRO A 93 32.39 25.50 38.00
N ALA A 94 31.70 25.52 39.14
CA ALA A 94 30.28 25.78 39.30
C ALA A 94 29.91 27.23 38.94
N MET A 95 28.77 27.42 38.24
CA MET A 95 27.98 28.64 38.37
C MET A 95 26.48 28.35 38.39
N ALA A 96 25.91 28.91 39.45
CA ALA A 96 24.53 29.00 39.90
C ALA A 96 23.40 29.00 38.86
N ALA A 97 22.32 28.34 39.27
CA ALA A 97 20.97 28.44 38.74
C ALA A 97 20.39 29.84 38.91
N SER A 98 19.67 30.32 37.89
CA SER A 98 18.65 31.36 38.02
C SER A 98 17.48 31.01 37.10
N ASP A 99 16.38 30.64 37.74
CA ASP A 99 15.03 30.55 37.18
C ASP A 99 14.60 31.94 36.69
N GLU A 100 14.18 32.07 35.43
CA GLU A 100 13.32 33.18 35.00
C GLU A 100 12.30 32.66 33.97
N GLU A 101 11.04 32.59 34.40
CA GLU A 101 9.87 32.57 33.53
C GLU A 101 9.79 33.94 32.82
N ASP A 102 9.57 33.97 31.50
CA ASP A 102 9.04 35.17 30.87
C ASP A 102 8.13 34.83 29.67
N ASP A 103 6.94 35.39 29.79
CA ASP A 103 5.78 35.34 28.92
C ASP A 103 5.88 36.51 27.94
N ASP A 104 5.73 36.28 26.62
CA ASP A 104 5.54 37.40 25.69
C ASP A 104 4.58 37.01 24.55
N SER A 105 3.33 37.41 24.75
CA SER A 105 2.25 37.43 23.78
C SER A 105 2.30 38.75 22.99
N GLY A 106 2.89 38.72 21.79
CA GLY A 106 2.79 39.83 20.83
C GLY A 106 1.52 39.75 19.97
N ALA A 107 0.52 40.57 20.28
CA ALA A 107 -0.59 40.88 19.39
C ALA A 107 -0.62 42.39 19.08
N GLU A 108 -0.58 42.73 17.79
CA GLU A 108 -0.72 44.10 17.31
C GLU A 108 -2.17 44.59 17.41
N VAL A 109 -2.35 45.85 17.84
CA VAL A 109 -3.46 46.71 17.38
C VAL A 109 -2.95 48.14 17.22
N ALA A 110 -3.33 48.76 16.11
CA ALA A 110 -2.98 50.11 15.72
C ALA A 110 -3.95 51.18 16.27
N ARG A 111 -3.40 52.42 16.38
CA ARG A 111 -4.00 53.77 16.42
C ARG A 111 -4.52 54.35 17.74
N GLY A 112 -3.97 55.53 18.09
CA GLY A 112 -4.58 56.53 18.97
C GLY A 112 -3.56 57.57 19.48
N VAL A 113 -3.69 58.82 19.03
CA VAL A 113 -2.85 60.00 19.33
C VAL A 113 -3.06 60.50 20.77
N GLN A 114 -2.00 60.82 21.53
CA GLN A 114 -1.76 62.15 22.15
C GLN A 114 -0.44 62.21 22.98
N ALA A 115 0.17 63.40 22.96
CA ALA A 115 1.44 63.77 23.58
C ALA A 115 1.40 63.85 25.12
N ASN A 116 2.53 63.60 25.82
CA ASN A 116 3.38 64.66 26.39
C ASN A 116 4.61 64.10 27.13
N SER A 117 5.74 64.79 26.95
CA SER A 117 6.87 65.05 27.88
C SER A 117 7.38 63.98 28.86
N GLY A 118 8.66 63.63 28.76
CA GLY A 118 9.41 62.99 29.86
C GLY A 118 10.78 62.46 29.46
N GLN A 119 11.80 63.29 29.59
CA GLN A 119 13.22 63.08 29.29
C GLN A 119 13.87 61.99 30.16
N ALA A 120 14.54 60.99 29.57
CA ALA A 120 15.65 60.26 30.20
C ALA A 120 16.41 59.37 29.19
N THR A 121 17.61 59.84 28.84
CA THR A 121 18.86 59.10 28.57
C THR A 121 18.79 57.71 27.93
N THR A 122 19.26 57.70 26.67
CA THR A 122 19.80 56.59 25.90
C THR A 122 20.65 55.64 26.76
N LYS A 123 20.17 54.40 26.93
CA LYS A 123 21.01 53.21 27.12
C LYS A 123 20.71 52.25 25.98
N GLU A 124 21.63 52.15 25.03
CA GLU A 124 21.59 51.14 23.98
C GLU A 124 21.49 49.74 24.60
N LYS A 125 20.33 49.10 24.45
CA LYS A 125 20.21 47.66 24.64
C LYS A 125 21.05 46.97 23.57
N GLN A 126 22.21 46.45 23.96
CA GLN A 126 22.96 45.48 23.17
C GLN A 126 22.00 44.38 22.67
N LYS A 127 21.91 44.25 21.34
CA LYS A 127 21.23 43.10 20.71
C LYS A 127 21.92 41.83 21.19
N LYS A 128 21.21 40.99 21.97
CA LYS A 128 21.61 39.60 22.21
C LYS A 128 21.93 38.96 20.84
N PRO A 129 23.10 38.33 20.64
CA PRO A 129 23.45 37.74 19.37
C PRO A 129 22.38 36.70 19.00
N LYS A 130 21.77 36.84 17.81
CA LYS A 130 20.87 35.83 17.27
C LYS A 130 21.63 34.50 17.27
N LYS A 131 21.11 33.49 17.99
CA LYS A 131 21.65 32.12 17.92
C LYS A 131 21.81 31.75 16.44
N PRO A 132 22.96 31.18 16.02
CA PRO A 132 23.16 30.81 14.62
C PRO A 132 22.02 29.91 14.16
N LYS A 133 21.35 30.26 13.06
CA LYS A 133 20.34 29.41 12.42
C LYS A 133 21.07 28.29 11.69
N VAL A 134 21.48 27.26 12.40
CA VAL A 134 22.14 26.10 11.78
C VAL A 134 21.11 25.32 10.96
N THR A 135 21.34 25.21 9.65
CA THR A 135 20.47 24.46 8.75
C THR A 135 20.74 22.94 8.86
N VAL A 136 19.80 22.11 8.37
CA VAL A 136 20.00 20.65 8.31
C VAL A 136 21.25 20.30 7.50
N ALA A 137 21.47 20.98 6.37
CA ALA A 137 22.63 20.75 5.52
C ALA A 137 23.96 21.12 6.21
N GLU A 138 24.00 22.24 6.92
CA GLU A 138 25.20 22.68 7.66
C GLU A 138 25.54 21.74 8.82
N ALA A 139 24.53 21.20 9.51
CA ALA A 139 24.74 20.20 10.55
C ALA A 139 25.21 18.86 9.95
N ALA A 140 24.58 18.40 8.86
CA ALA A 140 24.94 17.16 8.17
C ALA A 140 26.37 17.19 7.59
N ALA A 141 26.80 18.33 7.07
CA ALA A 141 28.15 18.52 6.50
C ALA A 141 29.27 18.39 7.55
N LYS A 142 28.95 18.51 8.84
CA LYS A 142 29.92 18.37 9.95
C LYS A 142 30.07 16.93 10.44
N ILE A 143 29.25 16.01 9.94
CA ILE A 143 29.33 14.60 10.33
C ILE A 143 30.53 13.99 9.61
N ASP A 144 31.52 13.57 10.37
CA ASP A 144 32.67 12.87 9.84
C ASP A 144 32.39 11.35 9.72
N ALA A 145 32.79 10.76 8.60
CA ALA A 145 32.54 9.35 8.32
C ALA A 145 33.47 8.42 9.10
N ALA A 146 34.69 8.84 9.41
CA ALA A 146 35.63 8.05 10.20
C ALA A 146 35.22 8.05 11.69
N ASP A 147 34.77 9.19 12.21
CA ASP A 147 34.20 9.28 13.56
C ASP A 147 32.97 8.37 13.70
N LEU A 148 32.07 8.41 12.70
CA LEU A 148 30.93 7.50 12.65
C LEU A 148 31.38 6.04 12.60
N ALA A 149 32.35 5.68 11.74
CA ALA A 149 32.83 4.31 11.62
C ALA A 149 33.41 3.78 12.94
N THR A 150 34.23 4.59 13.61
CA THR A 150 34.79 4.27 14.94
C THR A 150 33.68 4.04 15.96
N PHE A 151 32.71 4.96 16.03
CA PHE A 151 31.55 4.82 16.93
C PHE A 151 30.75 3.55 16.64
N LEU A 152 30.50 3.23 15.37
CA LEU A 152 29.76 2.03 14.97
C LEU A 152 30.48 0.74 15.38
N VAL A 153 31.81 0.69 15.29
CA VAL A 153 32.62 -0.43 15.77
C VAL A 153 32.52 -0.55 17.29
N GLU A 154 32.67 0.55 18.00
CA GLU A 154 32.59 0.59 19.47
C GLU A 154 31.24 0.10 19.99
N ILE A 155 30.12 0.63 19.48
CA ILE A 155 28.78 0.20 19.93
C ILE A 155 28.48 -1.26 19.53
N SER A 156 29.04 -1.74 18.42
CA SER A 156 28.86 -3.13 18.00
C SER A 156 29.59 -4.09 18.94
N ALA A 157 30.78 -3.71 19.42
CA ALA A 157 31.51 -4.49 20.41
C ALA A 157 30.87 -4.40 21.80
N THR A 158 30.46 -3.20 22.22
CA THR A 158 29.89 -2.96 23.56
C THR A 158 28.55 -3.66 23.76
N TYR A 159 27.75 -3.72 22.70
CA TYR A 159 26.38 -4.24 22.73
C TYR A 159 26.20 -5.44 21.80
N GLU A 160 27.20 -6.34 21.71
CA GLU A 160 27.28 -7.41 20.69
C GLU A 160 25.96 -8.19 20.49
N SER A 161 25.28 -8.56 21.58
CA SER A 161 24.02 -9.32 21.55
C SER A 161 22.74 -8.47 21.56
N GLN A 162 22.85 -7.14 21.65
CA GLN A 162 21.74 -6.21 21.87
C GLN A 162 21.60 -5.24 20.68
N GLN A 163 21.14 -5.78 19.54
CA GLN A 163 21.03 -5.01 18.29
C GLN A 163 20.00 -3.87 18.37
N ASP A 164 18.99 -3.99 19.23
CA ASP A 164 18.04 -2.93 19.57
C ASP A 164 18.75 -1.72 20.20
N ILE A 165 19.63 -1.96 21.17
CA ILE A 165 20.43 -0.90 21.80
C ILE A 165 21.44 -0.33 20.81
N GLN A 166 22.09 -1.16 19.99
CA GLN A 166 22.99 -0.67 18.92
C GLN A 166 22.27 0.32 17.99
N LEU A 167 21.07 -0.02 17.52
CA LEU A 167 20.27 0.82 16.61
C LEU A 167 19.80 2.11 17.30
N MET A 168 19.48 2.05 18.59
CA MET A 168 19.09 3.23 19.37
C MET A 168 20.28 4.17 19.59
N ARG A 169 21.48 3.62 19.87
CA ARG A 169 22.75 4.39 19.94
C ARG A 169 23.15 5.00 18.60
N PHE A 170 22.90 4.29 17.51
CA PHE A 170 23.05 4.84 16.16
C PHE A 170 22.14 6.06 15.95
N ALA A 171 20.88 6.01 16.36
CA ALA A 171 19.99 7.17 16.33
C ALA A 171 20.49 8.32 17.24
N ASP A 172 21.02 8.01 18.43
CA ASP A 172 21.59 8.99 19.35
C ASP A 172 22.77 9.76 18.73
N PHE A 173 23.64 9.09 17.97
CA PHE A 173 24.76 9.73 17.27
C PHE A 173 24.28 10.82 16.31
N PHE A 174 23.28 10.50 15.48
CA PHE A 174 22.68 11.48 14.58
C PHE A 174 21.90 12.55 15.35
N ALA A 175 21.23 12.20 16.45
CA ALA A 175 20.53 13.18 17.29
C ALA A 175 21.49 14.23 17.88
N ARG A 176 22.68 13.81 18.33
CA ARG A 176 23.75 14.71 18.79
C ARG A 176 24.25 15.59 17.65
N SER A 177 24.47 15.01 16.47
CA SER A 177 24.92 15.73 15.27
C SER A 177 23.93 16.82 14.82
N PHE A 178 22.64 16.58 14.98
CA PHE A 178 21.57 17.52 14.62
C PHE A 178 21.04 18.39 15.77
N ALA A 179 21.61 18.30 16.98
CA ALA A 179 21.09 18.99 18.17
C ALA A 179 21.05 20.53 18.05
N SER A 180 21.87 21.10 17.15
CA SER A 180 21.90 22.54 16.86
C SER A 180 20.84 23.01 15.87
N VAL A 181 20.16 22.08 15.17
CA VAL A 181 19.10 22.39 14.21
C VAL A 181 17.80 22.69 14.95
N SER A 182 17.27 23.90 14.78
CA SER A 182 15.97 24.26 15.37
C SER A 182 14.81 23.70 14.56
N ALA A 183 13.65 23.47 15.20
CA ALA A 183 12.44 22.97 14.54
C ALA A 183 12.02 23.83 13.31
N SER A 184 12.26 25.15 13.35
CA SER A 184 12.00 26.05 12.21
C SER A 184 12.87 25.79 10.98
N GLN A 185 14.03 25.14 11.14
CA GLN A 185 14.92 24.74 10.04
C GLN A 185 14.53 23.37 9.46
N PHE A 186 13.65 22.63 10.13
CA PHE A 186 13.09 21.37 9.64
C PHE A 186 11.58 21.26 9.95
N PRO A 187 10.73 22.10 9.33
CA PRO A 187 9.29 22.09 9.54
C PRO A 187 8.64 20.94 8.77
N TRP A 188 8.98 19.70 9.13
CA TRP A 188 8.70 18.50 8.34
C TRP A 188 7.21 18.29 8.05
N ALA A 189 6.32 18.56 9.01
CA ALA A 189 4.88 18.34 8.83
C ALA A 189 4.30 19.30 7.78
N LYS A 190 4.73 20.57 7.79
CA LYS A 190 4.36 21.56 6.76
C LYS A 190 4.94 21.18 5.41
N MET A 191 6.22 20.80 5.39
CA MET A 191 6.92 20.36 4.18
C MET A 191 6.25 19.15 3.53
N PHE A 192 5.80 18.15 4.30
CA PHE A 192 5.10 16.97 3.78
C PHE A 192 3.73 17.30 3.20
N LYS A 193 3.04 18.31 3.75
CA LYS A 193 1.74 18.77 3.24
C LYS A 193 1.86 19.57 1.95
N GLU A 194 2.93 20.34 1.79
CA GLU A 194 3.07 21.33 0.70
C GLU A 194 3.96 20.85 -0.45
N SER A 195 4.78 19.82 -0.25
CA SER A 195 5.74 19.34 -1.24
C SER A 195 5.31 18.04 -1.93
N PRO A 196 5.67 17.85 -3.21
CA PRO A 196 5.43 16.58 -3.91
C PRO A 196 6.16 15.40 -3.24
N VAL A 197 5.60 14.19 -3.39
CA VAL A 197 6.16 12.93 -2.86
C VAL A 197 7.62 12.74 -3.29
N ALA A 198 7.94 13.02 -4.55
CA ALA A 198 9.31 12.92 -5.06
C ALA A 198 10.30 13.79 -4.29
N LYS A 199 9.91 15.03 -3.94
CA LYS A 199 10.77 15.96 -3.20
C LYS A 199 10.98 15.50 -1.75
N ILE A 200 9.90 15.08 -1.07
CA ILE A 200 10.01 14.62 0.33
C ILE A 200 10.71 13.27 0.44
N ALA A 201 10.68 12.44 -0.61
CA ALA A 201 11.39 11.17 -0.64
C ALA A 201 12.91 11.36 -0.54
N ASP A 202 13.46 12.46 -1.03
CA ASP A 202 14.90 12.74 -0.94
C ASP A 202 15.32 13.36 0.40
N ILE A 203 14.38 13.96 1.13
CA ILE A 203 14.64 14.63 2.40
C ILE A 203 14.47 13.64 3.56
N PRO A 204 15.37 13.64 4.57
CA PRO A 204 16.58 14.47 4.71
C PRO A 204 17.88 13.82 4.18
N VAL A 205 17.82 12.63 3.59
CA VAL A 205 19.01 11.87 3.15
C VAL A 205 19.86 12.64 2.14
N CYS A 206 19.26 13.50 1.32
CA CYS A 206 19.95 14.35 0.36
C CYS A 206 20.97 15.32 0.98
N HIS A 207 20.90 15.56 2.30
CA HIS A 207 21.87 16.38 3.02
C HIS A 207 23.04 15.59 3.61
N ILE A 208 22.94 14.25 3.65
CA ILE A 208 24.00 13.39 4.20
C ILE A 208 25.06 13.15 3.13
N SER A 209 26.34 13.28 3.48
CA SER A 209 27.44 12.98 2.58
C SER A 209 27.44 11.50 2.18
N GLU A 210 27.93 11.20 0.97
CA GLU A 210 27.96 9.83 0.45
C GLU A 210 28.77 8.89 1.34
N SER A 211 29.89 9.35 1.91
CA SER A 211 30.74 8.57 2.83
C SER A 211 30.01 8.21 4.12
N VAL A 212 29.32 9.17 4.75
CA VAL A 212 28.50 8.92 5.95
C VAL A 212 27.34 7.99 5.63
N TYR A 213 26.65 8.23 4.50
CA TYR A 213 25.55 7.38 4.07
C TYR A 213 26.01 5.94 3.85
N LYS A 214 27.10 5.73 3.10
CA LYS A 214 27.68 4.40 2.82
C LYS A 214 28.06 3.69 4.12
N THR A 215 28.79 4.36 5.00
CA THR A 215 29.22 3.81 6.30
C THR A 215 28.01 3.34 7.14
N SER A 216 26.97 4.18 7.23
CA SER A 216 25.72 3.84 7.90
C SER A 216 25.03 2.62 7.29
N VAL A 217 24.82 2.61 5.96
CA VAL A 217 24.04 1.56 5.32
C VAL A 217 24.78 0.22 5.28
N ASP A 218 26.10 0.23 5.17
CA ASP A 218 26.91 -0.99 5.23
C ASP A 218 26.81 -1.63 6.63
N TRP A 219 26.82 -0.82 7.69
CA TRP A 219 26.62 -1.30 9.05
C TRP A 219 25.18 -1.77 9.31
N ILE A 220 24.17 -1.03 8.83
CA ILE A 220 22.75 -1.44 8.91
C ILE A 220 22.54 -2.78 8.21
N ALA A 221 23.27 -3.06 7.13
CA ALA A 221 23.11 -4.30 6.37
C ALA A 221 23.41 -5.57 7.20
N LEU A 222 24.18 -5.43 8.28
CA LEU A 222 24.58 -6.50 9.19
C LEU A 222 23.53 -6.83 10.27
N LYS A 223 22.49 -5.99 10.41
CA LYS A 223 21.45 -6.19 11.45
C LYS A 223 20.42 -7.21 11.03
N SER A 224 19.84 -7.88 12.03
CA SER A 224 18.81 -8.89 11.84
C SER A 224 17.50 -8.24 11.35
N PRO A 225 16.70 -8.94 10.54
CA PRO A 225 15.38 -8.45 10.13
C PRO A 225 14.50 -8.06 11.31
N GLU A 226 14.55 -8.82 12.40
CA GLU A 226 13.74 -8.62 13.60
C GLU A 226 14.10 -7.30 14.30
N ALA A 227 15.39 -7.05 14.55
CA ALA A 227 15.85 -5.82 15.19
C ALA A 227 15.51 -4.58 14.34
N LEU A 228 15.66 -4.70 13.01
CA LEU A 228 15.27 -3.63 12.08
C LEU A 228 13.77 -3.37 12.09
N CYS A 229 12.93 -4.40 12.20
CA CYS A 229 11.48 -4.25 12.29
C CYS A 229 11.07 -3.49 13.56
N GLU A 230 11.65 -3.85 14.72
CA GLU A 230 11.39 -3.14 15.98
C GLU A 230 11.85 -1.69 15.93
N PHE A 231 13.04 -1.44 15.37
CA PHE A 231 13.58 -0.09 15.22
C PHE A 231 12.74 0.78 14.27
N ILE A 232 12.25 0.23 13.15
CA ILE A 232 11.34 0.95 12.23
C ILE A 232 10.07 1.36 12.97
N LEU A 233 9.46 0.47 13.75
CA LEU A 233 8.26 0.79 14.52
C LEU A 233 8.54 1.87 15.57
N TRP A 234 9.66 1.78 16.29
CA TRP A 234 10.06 2.78 17.27
C TRP A 234 10.25 4.18 16.63
N CYS A 235 10.91 4.25 15.48
CA CYS A 235 11.06 5.51 14.73
C CYS A 235 9.70 6.04 14.24
N LEU A 236 8.86 5.17 13.69
CA LEU A 236 7.53 5.53 13.20
C LEU A 236 6.64 6.06 14.33
N ASP A 237 6.60 5.37 15.46
CA ASP A 237 5.84 5.79 16.63
C ASP A 237 6.34 7.14 17.15
N SER A 238 7.67 7.37 17.14
CA SER A 238 8.27 8.65 17.51
C SER A 238 7.84 9.81 16.59
N ILE A 239 7.76 9.58 15.28
CA ILE A 239 7.26 10.56 14.30
C ILE A 239 5.77 10.83 14.53
N LEU A 240 4.97 9.80 14.82
CA LEU A 240 3.54 9.96 15.05
C LEU A 240 3.20 10.67 16.36
N ILE A 241 4.00 10.46 17.42
CA ILE A 241 3.90 11.21 18.67
C ILE A 241 4.19 12.70 18.42
N ASP A 242 5.25 13.00 17.67
CA ASP A 242 5.60 14.38 17.30
C ASP A 242 4.49 15.03 16.46
N LEU A 243 3.95 14.30 15.47
CA LEU A 243 2.83 14.76 14.65
C LEU A 243 1.61 15.12 15.50
N ALA A 244 1.28 14.31 16.51
CA ALA A 244 0.17 14.59 17.42
C ALA A 244 0.43 15.86 18.27
N SER A 245 1.68 16.06 18.71
CA SER A 245 2.07 17.27 19.47
C SER A 245 1.99 18.56 18.65
N GLN A 246 2.29 18.49 17.35
CA GLN A 246 2.19 19.64 16.45
C GLN A 246 0.73 19.99 16.11
N GLN A 247 -0.22 19.06 16.30
CA GLN A 247 -1.65 19.31 16.07
C GLN A 247 -2.35 19.93 17.28
N SER A 248 -1.95 19.55 18.50
CA SER A 248 -2.55 20.07 19.73
C SER A 248 -2.18 21.52 20.02
N THR A 249 -1.06 22.01 19.52
CA THR A 249 -0.64 23.42 19.64
C THR A 249 -1.51 24.41 18.86
N VAL A 250 -2.41 23.93 17.98
CA VAL A 250 -3.37 24.77 17.24
C VAL A 250 -4.69 24.95 18.00
N LYS A 251 -4.98 24.17 19.05
CA LYS A 251 -6.21 24.31 19.86
C LYS A 251 -5.94 24.15 21.37
N VAL A 252 -5.87 25.30 22.04
CA VAL A 252 -6.04 25.52 23.49
C VAL A 252 -4.92 25.00 24.41
N SER A 253 -4.31 25.97 25.07
CA SER A 253 -3.43 25.86 26.23
C SER A 253 -4.07 25.04 27.36
N LYS A 254 -3.50 23.89 27.71
CA LYS A 254 -3.54 23.33 29.07
C LYS A 254 -2.40 22.33 29.29
N LYS A 255 -1.52 22.69 30.23
CA LYS A 255 -0.39 21.91 30.73
C LYS A 255 -0.82 20.48 31.09
N LEU A 256 -0.27 19.50 30.39
CA LEU A 256 -0.08 18.14 30.88
C LEU A 256 1.32 17.70 30.43
N ILE A 257 2.17 17.41 31.42
CA ILE A 257 3.55 16.86 31.36
C ILE A 257 4.21 16.90 29.97
N GLN A 258 5.02 17.94 29.81
CA GLN A 258 5.78 18.28 28.61
C GLN A 258 6.83 17.20 28.30
N HIS A 259 6.51 16.22 27.46
CA HIS A 259 7.55 15.61 26.63
C HIS A 259 7.90 16.64 25.56
N SER A 260 9.08 17.24 25.67
CA SER A 260 9.57 18.26 24.75
C SER A 260 9.57 17.71 23.30
N PRO A 261 9.08 18.47 22.30
CA PRO A 261 9.22 18.07 20.90
C PRO A 261 10.72 17.93 20.61
N SER A 262 11.12 16.75 20.18
CA SER A 262 12.52 16.32 20.26
C SER A 262 13.38 17.12 19.28
N LYS A 263 14.46 17.72 19.77
CA LYS A 263 15.55 18.27 18.95
C LYS A 263 16.21 17.20 18.02
N ALA A 264 15.74 15.96 18.09
CA ALA A 264 16.21 14.79 17.36
C ALA A 264 15.35 14.38 16.16
N GLN A 265 14.26 15.10 15.81
CA GLN A 265 13.37 14.68 14.70
C GLN A 265 14.12 14.49 13.37
N VAL A 266 15.03 15.41 13.03
CA VAL A 266 15.88 15.28 11.84
C VAL A 266 16.61 13.95 11.84
N ALA A 267 17.20 13.56 12.98
CA ALA A 267 17.92 12.31 13.12
C ALA A 267 17.01 11.09 12.91
N ILE A 268 15.81 11.07 13.50
CA ILE A 268 14.84 9.98 13.32
C ILE A 268 14.49 9.80 11.83
N PHE A 269 14.20 10.89 11.11
CA PHE A 269 13.93 10.81 9.67
C PHE A 269 15.16 10.34 8.87
N VAL A 270 16.37 10.80 9.20
CA VAL A 270 17.62 10.37 8.54
C VAL A 270 17.85 8.87 8.72
N VAL A 271 17.87 8.38 9.96
CA VAL A 271 18.19 6.97 10.26
C VAL A 271 17.12 6.03 9.75
N LEU A 272 15.84 6.40 9.87
CA LEU A 272 14.73 5.61 9.34
C LEU A 272 14.81 5.50 7.82
N ALA A 273 15.11 6.60 7.12
CA ALA A 273 15.27 6.58 5.67
C ALA A 273 16.45 5.69 5.24
N MET A 274 17.60 5.75 5.93
CA MET A 274 18.73 4.85 5.66
C MET A 274 18.37 3.38 5.85
N VAL A 275 17.66 3.04 6.94
CA VAL A 275 17.21 1.67 7.21
C VAL A 275 16.29 1.16 6.10
N LEU A 276 15.29 1.95 5.71
CA LEU A 276 14.30 1.57 4.70
C LEU A 276 14.91 1.46 3.29
N ARG A 277 15.86 2.33 2.95
CA ARG A 277 16.60 2.25 1.69
C ARG A 277 17.54 1.05 1.64
N ARG A 278 18.13 0.65 2.77
CA ARG A 278 19.08 -0.48 2.84
C ARG A 278 18.39 -1.84 2.94
N LYS A 279 17.32 -1.95 3.73
CA LYS A 279 16.59 -3.18 4.03
C LYS A 279 15.07 -2.96 3.85
N PRO A 280 14.61 -2.67 2.62
CA PRO A 280 13.21 -2.35 2.36
C PRO A 280 12.26 -3.51 2.70
N ASP A 281 12.71 -4.77 2.61
CA ASP A 281 11.95 -5.97 2.99
C ASP A 281 11.41 -5.95 4.42
N SER A 282 12.11 -5.31 5.37
CA SER A 282 11.63 -5.22 6.76
C SER A 282 10.26 -4.56 6.84
N LEU A 283 9.94 -3.66 5.91
CA LEU A 283 8.64 -3.01 5.87
C LEU A 283 7.52 -3.92 5.35
N ILE A 284 7.83 -4.90 4.50
CA ILE A 284 6.87 -5.94 4.09
C ILE A 284 6.48 -6.78 5.31
N SER A 285 7.46 -7.19 6.13
CA SER A 285 7.21 -7.95 7.37
C SER A 285 6.35 -7.18 8.37
N LEU A 286 6.41 -5.84 8.35
CA LEU A 286 5.60 -4.97 9.21
C LEU A 286 4.21 -4.66 8.66
N LEU A 287 3.93 -4.96 7.39
CA LEU A 287 2.68 -4.61 6.74
C LEU A 287 1.42 -5.11 7.46
N PRO A 288 1.37 -6.35 8.01
CA PRO A 288 0.22 -6.80 8.81
C PRO A 288 0.00 -5.93 10.05
N LYS A 289 1.08 -5.56 10.78
CA LYS A 289 0.98 -4.68 11.96
C LYS A 289 0.45 -3.29 11.58
N LEU A 290 0.86 -2.75 10.43
CA LEU A 290 0.35 -1.47 9.93
C LEU A 290 -1.13 -1.53 9.51
N LYS A 291 -1.59 -2.68 9.01
CA LYS A 291 -3.00 -2.94 8.63
C LYS A 291 -3.91 -3.13 9.83
N ASP A 292 -3.45 -3.85 10.84
CA ASP A 292 -4.32 -4.28 11.95
C ASP A 292 -4.40 -3.23 13.07
N ASN A 293 -3.39 -2.37 13.20
CA ASN A 293 -3.33 -1.39 14.26
C ASN A 293 -3.87 -0.02 13.83
N SER A 294 -5.01 0.38 14.41
CA SER A 294 -5.67 1.67 14.16
C SER A 294 -4.77 2.89 14.42
N GLN A 295 -3.70 2.75 15.21
CA GLN A 295 -2.75 3.83 15.46
C GLN A 295 -2.01 4.31 14.21
N TYR A 296 -1.90 3.49 13.17
CA TYR A 296 -1.26 3.87 11.89
C TYR A 296 -2.25 4.40 10.85
N HIS A 297 -3.55 4.39 11.16
CA HIS A 297 -4.59 4.83 10.26
C HIS A 297 -4.97 6.30 10.48
N GLY A 298 -5.30 6.98 9.38
CA GLY A 298 -5.77 8.36 9.39
C GLY A 298 -5.18 9.19 8.26
N GLN A 299 -5.90 10.26 7.89
CA GLN A 299 -5.53 11.19 6.82
C GLN A 299 -4.14 11.82 7.03
N GLU A 300 -3.87 12.35 8.23
CA GLU A 300 -2.60 12.99 8.56
C GLU A 300 -1.43 12.00 8.59
N LYS A 301 -1.70 10.77 9.04
CA LYS A 301 -0.70 9.69 9.12
C LYS A 301 -0.35 9.13 7.75
N LEU A 302 -1.28 9.20 6.79
CA LEU A 302 -1.08 8.74 5.42
C LEU A 302 0.15 9.40 4.78
N LEU A 303 0.40 10.69 5.04
CA LEU A 303 1.58 11.39 4.52
C LEU A 303 2.89 10.73 5.01
N VAL A 304 2.94 10.36 6.29
CA VAL A 304 4.09 9.65 6.88
C VAL A 304 4.24 8.26 6.28
N ILE A 305 3.14 7.52 6.10
CA ILE A 305 3.17 6.19 5.47
C ILE A 305 3.59 6.26 3.99
N VAL A 306 3.11 7.23 3.24
CA VAL A 306 3.53 7.47 1.85
C VAL A 306 5.02 7.78 1.78
N TRP A 307 5.53 8.64 2.68
CA TRP A 307 6.96 8.91 2.77
C TRP A 307 7.76 7.65 3.13
N LEU A 308 7.30 6.84 4.09
CA LEU A 308 7.92 5.58 4.49
C LEU A 308 8.07 4.62 3.29
N PHE A 309 7.01 4.51 2.49
CA PHE A 309 6.98 3.64 1.32
C PHE A 309 7.81 4.23 0.18
N ALA A 310 7.88 5.56 0.08
CA ALA A 310 8.81 6.24 -0.81
C ALA A 310 10.26 5.91 -0.46
N GLN A 311 10.65 5.91 0.83
CA GLN A 311 12.00 5.50 1.24
C GLN A 311 12.31 4.05 0.89
N ALA A 312 11.39 3.12 1.16
CA ALA A 312 11.56 1.72 0.78
C ALA A 312 11.69 1.56 -0.74
N SER A 313 10.91 2.32 -1.51
CA SER A 313 10.97 2.31 -2.96
C SER A 313 12.32 2.79 -3.48
N GLN A 314 12.96 3.77 -2.83
CA GLN A 314 14.31 4.25 -3.18
C GLN A 314 15.38 3.15 -3.05
N GLY A 315 15.22 2.22 -2.10
CA GLY A 315 16.09 1.05 -1.94
C GLY A 315 15.81 -0.07 -2.93
N ASP A 316 14.53 -0.45 -3.06
CA ASP A 316 14.06 -1.47 -4.00
C ASP A 316 12.69 -1.05 -4.58
N PRO A 317 12.61 -0.70 -5.88
CA PRO A 317 11.34 -0.30 -6.50
C PRO A 317 10.30 -1.43 -6.50
N VAL A 318 10.72 -2.71 -6.47
CA VAL A 318 9.80 -3.86 -6.36
C VAL A 318 9.14 -3.85 -4.98
N VAL A 319 9.87 -3.60 -3.90
CA VAL A 319 9.28 -3.48 -2.57
C VAL A 319 8.34 -2.27 -2.50
N GLY A 320 8.75 -1.13 -3.06
CA GLY A 320 7.90 0.07 -3.14
C GLY A 320 6.57 -0.19 -3.84
N MET A 321 6.61 -0.84 -5.01
CA MET A 321 5.40 -1.19 -5.75
C MET A 321 4.53 -2.22 -5.00
N TYR A 322 5.15 -3.20 -4.33
CA TYR A 322 4.43 -4.18 -3.52
C TYR A 322 3.64 -3.48 -2.41
N LEU A 323 4.31 -2.62 -1.64
CA LEU A 323 3.70 -1.87 -0.54
C LEU A 323 2.58 -0.93 -1.05
N TRP A 324 2.80 -0.29 -2.19
CA TRP A 324 1.78 0.53 -2.85
C TRP A 324 0.54 -0.29 -3.22
N ALA A 325 0.71 -1.42 -3.92
CA ALA A 325 -0.40 -2.22 -4.45
C ALA A 325 -1.14 -3.03 -3.39
N HIS A 326 -0.45 -3.49 -2.33
CA HIS A 326 -1.02 -4.33 -1.27
C HIS A 326 -1.59 -3.55 -0.08
N TYR A 327 -1.30 -2.26 0.04
CA TYR A 327 -1.75 -1.45 1.15
C TYR A 327 -2.29 -0.09 0.74
N LEU A 328 -1.43 0.82 0.24
CA LEU A 328 -1.85 2.21 0.01
C LEU A 328 -2.99 2.32 -0.99
N PHE A 329 -2.84 1.64 -2.14
CA PHE A 329 -3.80 1.75 -3.22
C PHE A 329 -5.19 1.22 -2.83
N PRO A 330 -5.35 -0.02 -2.33
CA PRO A 330 -6.67 -0.51 -1.89
C PRO A 330 -7.27 0.30 -0.74
N VAL A 331 -6.46 0.74 0.24
CA VAL A 331 -6.97 1.49 1.42
C VAL A 331 -7.51 2.86 1.02
N VAL A 332 -6.80 3.56 0.13
CA VAL A 332 -7.15 4.94 -0.26
C VAL A 332 -8.14 4.98 -1.42
N CYS A 333 -7.96 4.10 -2.41
CA CYS A 333 -8.72 4.12 -3.65
C CYS A 333 -9.90 3.14 -3.66
N GLY A 334 -9.97 2.19 -2.72
CA GLY A 334 -11.06 1.20 -2.65
C GLY A 334 -12.41 1.77 -2.21
N LYS A 335 -12.46 3.02 -1.74
CA LYS A 335 -13.71 3.71 -1.38
C LYS A 335 -14.02 4.78 -2.42
N SER A 336 -15.21 4.76 -3.00
CA SER A 336 -15.65 5.71 -4.05
C SER A 336 -15.64 7.18 -3.58
N SER A 337 -15.86 7.43 -2.28
CA SER A 337 -15.81 8.75 -1.63
C SER A 337 -14.43 9.15 -1.07
N GLY A 338 -13.36 8.49 -1.51
CA GLY A 338 -12.00 8.73 -1.00
C GLY A 338 -11.52 10.18 -1.22
N ASN A 339 -10.77 10.72 -0.25
CA ASN A 339 -10.23 12.09 -0.33
C ASN A 339 -9.36 12.25 -1.60
N PRO A 340 -9.65 13.24 -2.48
CA PRO A 340 -8.83 13.54 -3.67
C PRO A 340 -7.34 13.76 -3.37
N GLN A 341 -7.00 14.44 -2.27
CA GLN A 341 -5.61 14.66 -1.85
C GLN A 341 -4.91 13.36 -1.48
N SER A 342 -5.61 12.45 -0.78
CA SER A 342 -5.05 11.14 -0.46
C SER A 342 -4.79 10.31 -1.72
N ARG A 343 -5.72 10.34 -2.69
CA ARG A 343 -5.54 9.68 -3.99
C ARG A 343 -4.37 10.27 -4.77
N ASP A 344 -4.22 11.59 -4.74
CA ASP A 344 -3.10 12.31 -5.35
C ASP A 344 -1.73 11.85 -4.80
N LEU A 345 -1.59 11.73 -3.48
CA LEU A 345 -0.36 11.22 -2.85
C LEU A 345 -0.02 9.79 -3.29
N VAL A 346 -1.03 8.92 -3.35
CA VAL A 346 -0.88 7.53 -3.81
C VAL A 346 -0.47 7.47 -5.28
N LEU A 347 -1.01 8.36 -6.12
CA LEU A 347 -0.62 8.52 -7.52
C LEU A 347 0.82 9.01 -7.68
N GLN A 348 1.19 10.07 -6.95
CA GLN A 348 2.55 10.63 -7.01
C GLN A 348 3.61 9.58 -6.63
N LEU A 349 3.31 8.69 -5.67
CA LEU A 349 4.23 7.62 -5.30
C LEU A 349 4.44 6.63 -6.45
N VAL A 350 3.37 6.13 -7.09
CA VAL A 350 3.52 5.16 -8.19
C VAL A 350 4.16 5.77 -9.42
N GLU A 351 3.85 7.02 -9.73
CA GLU A 351 4.53 7.78 -10.79
C GLU A 351 6.02 7.94 -10.49
N GLY A 352 6.39 8.24 -9.25
CA GLY A 352 7.77 8.31 -8.79
C GLY A 352 8.52 6.98 -8.90
N ILE A 353 7.83 5.85 -8.73
CA ILE A 353 8.40 4.51 -8.93
C ILE A 353 8.60 4.23 -10.43
N LEU A 354 7.58 4.51 -11.25
CA LEU A 354 7.56 4.19 -12.68
C LEU A 354 8.44 5.11 -13.54
N SER A 355 8.66 6.35 -13.10
CA SER A 355 9.52 7.32 -13.80
C SER A 355 11.02 7.01 -13.71
N ARG A 356 11.43 6.02 -12.91
CA ARG A 356 12.85 5.71 -12.73
C ARG A 356 13.44 5.02 -13.96
N PRO A 357 14.74 5.24 -14.24
CA PRO A 357 15.43 4.51 -15.29
C PRO A 357 15.30 3.00 -15.09
N LYS A 358 14.91 2.28 -16.16
CA LYS A 358 14.73 0.81 -16.16
C LYS A 358 13.65 0.29 -15.18
N ALA A 359 12.80 1.16 -14.60
CA ALA A 359 11.76 0.75 -13.65
C ALA A 359 10.91 -0.42 -14.16
N ARG A 360 10.39 -0.30 -15.40
CA ARG A 360 9.57 -1.35 -16.02
C ARG A 360 10.27 -2.71 -16.04
N ALA A 361 11.54 -2.77 -16.47
CA ALA A 361 12.28 -4.03 -16.55
C ALA A 361 12.53 -4.63 -15.15
N ILE A 362 12.91 -3.80 -14.17
CA ILE A 362 13.13 -4.23 -12.79
C ILE A 362 11.84 -4.78 -12.18
N LEU A 363 10.72 -4.06 -12.36
CA LEU A 363 9.42 -4.45 -11.83
C LEU A 363 8.88 -5.73 -12.48
N LEU A 364 9.07 -5.91 -13.79
CA LEU A 364 8.67 -7.13 -14.50
C LEU A 364 9.49 -8.35 -14.04
N ASN A 365 10.79 -8.18 -13.83
CA ASN A 365 11.64 -9.23 -13.26
C ASN A 365 11.23 -9.58 -11.81
N GLY A 366 10.69 -8.61 -11.07
CA GLY A 366 10.15 -8.76 -9.73
C GLY A 366 8.63 -8.97 -9.66
N ALA A 367 7.94 -9.28 -10.77
CA ALA A 367 6.48 -9.29 -10.82
C ALA A 367 5.83 -10.35 -9.89
N VAL A 368 6.58 -11.39 -9.53
CA VAL A 368 6.20 -12.37 -8.51
C VAL A 368 7.31 -12.46 -7.47
N ARG A 369 6.99 -12.13 -6.22
CA ARG A 369 7.91 -12.13 -5.08
C ARG A 369 7.41 -13.08 -4.00
N LYS A 370 8.23 -14.05 -3.58
CA LYS A 370 7.91 -15.03 -2.52
C LYS A 370 6.54 -15.72 -2.71
N GLY A 371 6.16 -16.00 -3.95
CA GLY A 371 4.87 -16.63 -4.28
C GLY A 371 3.67 -15.68 -4.36
N GLU A 372 3.88 -14.38 -4.16
CA GLU A 372 2.84 -13.36 -4.28
C GLU A 372 3.07 -12.46 -5.49
N ARG A 373 1.99 -11.96 -6.08
CA ARG A 373 2.07 -11.02 -7.20
C ARG A 373 2.32 -9.61 -6.71
N LEU A 374 3.14 -8.88 -7.46
CA LEU A 374 3.47 -7.49 -7.16
C LEU A 374 2.22 -6.61 -7.18
N VAL A 375 1.39 -6.76 -8.22
CA VAL A 375 0.05 -6.17 -8.30
C VAL A 375 -0.97 -7.32 -8.16
N PRO A 376 -1.68 -7.42 -7.02
CA PRO A 376 -2.64 -8.51 -6.81
C PRO A 376 -3.94 -8.31 -7.63
N PRO A 377 -4.70 -9.39 -7.90
CA PRO A 377 -5.95 -9.33 -8.67
C PRO A 377 -6.93 -8.24 -8.24
N ASN A 378 -7.14 -8.07 -6.93
CA ASN A 378 -8.02 -7.04 -6.38
C ASN A 378 -7.54 -5.61 -6.71
N ALA A 379 -6.22 -5.38 -6.69
CA ALA A 379 -5.67 -4.09 -7.07
C ALA A 379 -5.82 -3.84 -8.59
N LEU A 380 -5.67 -4.87 -9.43
CA LEU A 380 -5.91 -4.74 -10.87
C LEU A 380 -7.37 -4.41 -11.19
N ASP A 381 -8.33 -5.10 -10.56
CA ASP A 381 -9.77 -4.80 -10.73
C ASP A 381 -10.09 -3.36 -10.35
N LEU A 382 -9.60 -2.91 -9.19
CA LEU A 382 -9.78 -1.53 -8.74
C LEU A 382 -9.10 -0.51 -9.67
N LEU A 383 -7.89 -0.79 -10.15
CA LEU A 383 -7.18 0.05 -11.13
C LEU A 383 -7.97 0.20 -12.41
N MET A 384 -8.46 -0.91 -12.94
CA MET A 384 -9.23 -0.95 -14.18
C MET A 384 -10.48 -0.07 -14.07
N ARG A 385 -11.27 -0.19 -12.99
CA ARG A 385 -12.50 0.59 -12.79
C ARG A 385 -12.23 2.09 -12.59
N ILE A 386 -11.18 2.44 -11.85
CA ILE A 386 -10.80 3.85 -11.62
C ILE A 386 -10.31 4.51 -12.91
N THR A 387 -9.57 3.76 -13.72
CA THR A 387 -9.01 4.25 -14.98
C THR A 387 -10.09 4.39 -16.05
N LEU A 388 -10.91 3.35 -16.21
CA LEU A 388 -11.92 3.24 -17.28
C LEU A 388 -13.32 3.65 -16.79
N THR A 389 -13.37 4.74 -16.02
CA THR A 389 -14.62 5.31 -15.52
C THR A 389 -15.37 6.06 -16.62
N ALA A 390 -16.71 6.10 -16.53
CA ALA A 390 -17.56 6.77 -17.52
C ALA A 390 -17.17 8.25 -17.71
N PRO A 391 -17.31 8.82 -18.93
CA PRO A 391 -16.88 10.20 -19.23
C PRO A 391 -17.38 11.26 -18.24
N THR A 392 -18.60 11.09 -17.73
CA THR A 392 -19.24 11.99 -16.78
C THR A 392 -18.65 11.97 -15.36
N ALA A 393 -17.91 10.93 -15.01
CA ALA A 393 -17.30 10.73 -13.70
C ALA A 393 -15.76 10.87 -13.72
N ARG A 394 -15.20 11.25 -14.87
CA ARG A 394 -13.75 11.49 -15.02
C ARG A 394 -13.31 12.71 -14.22
N VAL A 395 -12.17 12.57 -13.55
CA VAL A 395 -11.50 13.64 -12.81
C VAL A 395 -10.04 13.75 -13.28
N LYS A 396 -9.34 14.82 -12.90
CA LYS A 396 -7.90 14.99 -13.24
C LYS A 396 -7.03 13.79 -12.82
N ALA A 397 -7.39 13.10 -11.73
CA ALA A 397 -6.72 11.89 -11.31
C ALA A 397 -6.89 10.72 -12.31
N THR A 398 -8.01 10.64 -13.02
CA THR A 398 -8.29 9.60 -14.02
C THR A 398 -7.26 9.64 -15.16
N GLU A 399 -6.97 10.83 -15.70
CA GLU A 399 -5.95 11.00 -16.76
C GLU A 399 -4.56 10.51 -16.31
N ARG A 400 -4.22 10.72 -15.03
CA ARG A 400 -2.95 10.23 -14.48
C ARG A 400 -2.95 8.72 -14.29
N PHE A 401 -4.07 8.14 -13.87
CA PHE A 401 -4.21 6.68 -13.83
C PHE A 401 -4.07 6.06 -15.22
N GLU A 402 -4.59 6.67 -16.27
CA GLU A 402 -4.44 6.18 -17.66
C GLU A 402 -2.98 6.10 -18.10
N VAL A 403 -2.14 7.05 -17.67
CA VAL A 403 -0.71 7.04 -17.99
C VAL A 403 0.00 5.85 -17.36
N VAL A 404 -0.32 5.53 -16.09
CA VAL A 404 0.36 4.44 -15.36
C VAL A 404 -0.28 3.06 -15.59
N TYR A 405 -1.55 3.01 -15.98
CA TYR A 405 -2.35 1.80 -16.08
C TYR A 405 -1.74 0.72 -16.99
N PRO A 406 -1.27 1.01 -18.22
CA PRO A 406 -0.70 -0.02 -19.10
C PRO A 406 0.44 -0.81 -18.45
N THR A 407 1.33 -0.10 -17.74
CA THR A 407 2.46 -0.75 -17.04
C THR A 407 1.96 -1.55 -15.84
N LEU A 408 1.05 -1.00 -15.04
CA LEU A 408 0.50 -1.70 -13.87
C LEU A 408 -0.31 -2.95 -14.25
N ARG A 409 -1.08 -2.86 -15.34
CA ARG A 409 -1.78 -3.98 -15.94
C ARG A 409 -0.81 -5.07 -16.38
N GLU A 410 0.25 -4.70 -17.08
CA GLU A 410 1.28 -5.65 -17.49
C GLU A 410 1.91 -6.36 -16.28
N LEU A 411 2.27 -5.61 -15.24
CA LEU A 411 2.82 -6.17 -13.99
C LEU A 411 1.84 -7.14 -13.31
N ALA A 412 0.56 -6.81 -13.28
CA ALA A 412 -0.47 -7.65 -12.69
C ALA A 412 -0.67 -8.98 -13.43
N LEU A 413 -0.52 -8.96 -14.76
CA LEU A 413 -0.68 -10.13 -15.64
C LEU A 413 0.64 -10.86 -15.93
N ALA A 414 1.79 -10.31 -15.52
CA ALA A 414 3.11 -10.89 -15.73
C ALA A 414 3.32 -12.22 -14.99
N GLY A 415 4.31 -12.99 -15.42
CA GLY A 415 4.68 -14.29 -14.84
C GLY A 415 4.50 -15.44 -15.83
N SER A 416 5.24 -16.52 -15.60
CA SER A 416 5.26 -17.64 -16.53
C SER A 416 3.89 -18.34 -16.59
N PRO A 417 3.40 -18.68 -17.80
CA PRO A 417 2.18 -19.45 -17.97
C PRO A 417 2.25 -20.77 -17.20
N GLY A 418 1.10 -21.20 -16.65
CA GLY A 418 1.01 -22.47 -15.95
C GLY A 418 1.63 -22.53 -14.55
N THR A 419 2.25 -21.46 -14.04
CA THR A 419 2.67 -21.41 -12.62
C THR A 419 1.47 -21.32 -11.66
N LYS A 420 1.65 -21.77 -10.40
CA LYS A 420 0.59 -21.74 -9.38
C LYS A 420 0.02 -20.33 -9.18
N THR A 421 0.90 -19.32 -9.13
CA THR A 421 0.52 -17.92 -8.90
C THR A 421 -0.23 -17.31 -10.08
N THR A 422 0.12 -17.67 -11.32
CA THR A 422 -0.63 -17.27 -12.52
C THR A 422 -1.99 -17.95 -12.61
N ARG A 423 -2.06 -19.26 -12.32
CA ARG A 423 -3.34 -19.99 -12.29
C ARG A 423 -4.31 -19.44 -11.25
N GLN A 424 -3.81 -19.12 -10.05
CA GLN A 424 -4.62 -18.54 -8.98
C GLN A 424 -5.11 -17.13 -9.32
N ALA A 425 -4.25 -16.30 -9.92
CA ALA A 425 -4.65 -14.97 -10.36
C ALA A 425 -5.73 -15.02 -11.44
N ALA A 426 -5.60 -15.90 -12.42
CA ALA A 426 -6.64 -16.12 -13.43
C ALA A 426 -7.99 -16.53 -12.81
N GLN A 427 -7.98 -17.42 -11.82
CA GLN A 427 -9.20 -17.83 -11.11
C GLN A 427 -9.86 -16.70 -10.32
N GLN A 428 -9.08 -15.76 -9.79
CA GLN A 428 -9.59 -14.60 -9.05
C GLN A 428 -10.05 -13.46 -9.98
N LEU A 429 -9.34 -13.25 -11.08
CA LEU A 429 -9.63 -12.18 -12.04
C LEU A 429 -10.86 -12.47 -12.91
N LEU A 430 -11.12 -13.74 -13.26
CA LEU A 430 -12.24 -14.05 -14.15
C LEU A 430 -13.60 -13.60 -13.58
N PRO A 431 -13.98 -13.90 -12.32
CA PRO A 431 -15.22 -13.38 -11.74
C PRO A 431 -15.22 -11.85 -11.64
N ALA A 432 -14.09 -11.22 -11.31
CA ALA A 432 -13.99 -9.76 -11.23
C ALA A 432 -14.22 -9.10 -12.62
N ALA A 433 -13.65 -9.68 -13.68
CA ALA A 433 -13.88 -9.24 -15.05
C ALA A 433 -15.36 -9.36 -15.46
N VAL A 434 -16.05 -10.43 -15.06
CA VAL A 434 -17.51 -10.55 -15.28
C VAL A 434 -18.26 -9.40 -14.63
N GLN A 435 -17.94 -9.08 -13.37
CA GLN A 435 -18.57 -7.97 -12.66
C GLN A 435 -18.29 -6.61 -13.32
N ALA A 436 -17.04 -6.36 -13.75
CA ALA A 436 -16.69 -5.13 -14.44
C ALA A 436 -17.44 -4.96 -15.78
N ILE A 437 -17.66 -6.05 -16.53
CA ILE A 437 -18.46 -5.99 -17.76
C ILE A 437 -19.90 -5.57 -17.48
N GLN A 438 -20.47 -5.98 -16.34
CA GLN A 438 -21.85 -5.66 -15.96
C GLN A 438 -22.09 -4.18 -15.62
N GLU A 439 -21.04 -3.39 -15.45
CA GLU A 439 -21.16 -1.94 -15.24
C GLU A 439 -21.58 -1.17 -16.51
N LYS A 440 -21.68 -1.86 -17.66
CA LYS A 440 -22.18 -1.33 -18.95
C LYS A 440 -21.43 -0.10 -19.46
N ASN A 441 -20.17 0.04 -19.11
CA ASN A 441 -19.25 1.02 -19.70
C ASN A 441 -18.46 0.37 -20.85
N PRO A 442 -18.55 0.87 -22.10
CA PRO A 442 -17.90 0.25 -23.25
C PRO A 442 -16.38 0.04 -23.13
N GLU A 443 -15.65 1.02 -22.60
CA GLU A 443 -14.19 0.93 -22.46
C GLU A 443 -13.81 -0.09 -21.38
N LEU A 444 -14.51 -0.05 -20.25
CA LEU A 444 -14.35 -1.02 -19.16
C LEU A 444 -14.72 -2.44 -19.61
N THR A 445 -15.82 -2.60 -20.36
CA THR A 445 -16.27 -3.88 -20.91
C THR A 445 -15.21 -4.48 -21.82
N LYS A 446 -14.60 -3.67 -22.70
CA LYS A 446 -13.54 -4.15 -23.61
C LYS A 446 -12.33 -4.64 -22.83
N GLU A 447 -11.84 -3.84 -21.87
CA GLU A 447 -10.68 -4.20 -21.06
C GLU A 447 -10.92 -5.43 -20.18
N ALA A 448 -12.09 -5.49 -19.54
CA ALA A 448 -12.48 -6.64 -18.72
C ALA A 448 -12.62 -7.91 -19.58
N ALA A 449 -13.15 -7.81 -20.81
CA ALA A 449 -13.19 -8.93 -21.74
C ALA A 449 -11.77 -9.41 -22.12
N ASP A 450 -10.82 -8.50 -22.34
CA ASP A 450 -9.41 -8.85 -22.59
C ASP A 450 -8.79 -9.61 -21.40
N ILE A 451 -9.04 -9.16 -20.17
CA ILE A 451 -8.58 -9.84 -18.95
C ILE A 451 -9.26 -11.21 -18.80
N PHE A 452 -10.56 -11.31 -19.09
CA PHE A 452 -11.29 -12.58 -19.06
C PHE A 452 -10.66 -13.60 -20.02
N ILE A 453 -10.39 -13.19 -21.26
CA ILE A 453 -9.76 -14.03 -22.29
C ILE A 453 -8.33 -14.40 -21.88
N TRP A 454 -7.58 -13.48 -21.25
CA TRP A 454 -6.30 -13.81 -20.63
C TRP A 454 -6.47 -14.93 -19.59
N CYS A 455 -7.47 -14.89 -18.71
CA CYS A 455 -7.70 -15.94 -17.71
C CYS A 455 -7.88 -17.33 -18.35
N LEU A 456 -8.63 -17.41 -19.47
CA LEU A 456 -8.82 -18.65 -20.23
C LEU A 456 -7.52 -19.22 -20.82
N SER A 457 -6.55 -18.36 -21.14
CA SER A 457 -5.23 -18.79 -21.62
C SER A 457 -4.32 -19.32 -20.50
N GLN A 458 -4.62 -18.98 -19.24
CA GLN A 458 -3.74 -19.28 -18.11
C GLN A 458 -4.15 -20.50 -17.29
N ASN A 459 -5.45 -20.83 -17.24
CA ASN A 459 -5.96 -21.90 -16.38
C ASN A 459 -7.19 -22.59 -16.96
N ALA A 460 -7.14 -23.93 -17.08
CA ALA A 460 -8.26 -24.74 -17.54
C ALA A 460 -9.51 -24.63 -16.63
N GLU A 461 -9.33 -24.34 -15.34
CA GLU A 461 -10.44 -24.14 -14.42
C GLU A 461 -11.27 -22.88 -14.75
N CYS A 462 -10.68 -21.91 -15.44
CA CYS A 462 -11.40 -20.70 -15.87
C CYS A 462 -12.52 -21.01 -16.86
N TYR A 463 -12.40 -22.08 -17.65
CA TYR A 463 -13.48 -22.55 -18.53
C TYR A 463 -14.68 -23.07 -17.71
N ARG A 464 -14.42 -23.85 -16.66
CA ARG A 464 -15.48 -24.32 -15.75
C ARG A 464 -16.14 -23.18 -14.99
N GLN A 465 -15.35 -22.20 -14.53
CA GLN A 465 -15.88 -20.99 -13.92
C GLN A 465 -16.79 -20.22 -14.90
N TRP A 466 -16.38 -20.08 -16.17
CA TRP A 466 -17.20 -19.46 -17.19
C TRP A 466 -18.53 -20.20 -17.37
N GLU A 467 -18.50 -21.53 -17.50
CA GLU A 467 -19.72 -22.33 -17.61
C GLU A 467 -20.66 -22.14 -16.42
N LYS A 468 -20.12 -22.03 -15.21
CA LYS A 468 -20.91 -21.81 -13.99
C LYS A 468 -21.55 -20.41 -13.98
N LEU A 469 -20.80 -19.39 -14.37
CA LEU A 469 -21.25 -17.99 -14.32
C LEU A 469 -22.15 -17.60 -15.50
N HIS A 470 -22.19 -18.39 -16.59
CA HIS A 470 -22.80 -18.00 -17.85
C HIS A 470 -24.26 -17.54 -17.75
N LEU A 471 -25.15 -18.36 -17.19
CA LEU A 471 -26.60 -18.10 -17.21
C LEU A 471 -27.02 -16.91 -16.34
N GLU A 472 -26.22 -16.58 -15.33
CA GLU A 472 -26.42 -15.40 -14.47
C GLU A 472 -25.84 -14.14 -15.11
N ASN A 473 -24.89 -14.28 -16.06
CA ASN A 473 -24.10 -13.19 -16.62
C ASN A 473 -24.03 -13.30 -18.15
N VAL A 474 -25.19 -13.50 -18.80
CA VAL A 474 -25.28 -13.77 -20.25
C VAL A 474 -24.69 -12.62 -21.07
N ASP A 475 -25.01 -11.37 -20.73
CA ASP A 475 -24.49 -10.18 -21.40
C ASP A 475 -22.96 -10.08 -21.31
N ALA A 476 -22.38 -10.48 -20.16
CA ALA A 476 -20.93 -10.54 -20.02
C ALA A 476 -20.31 -11.62 -20.91
N SER A 477 -20.97 -12.77 -21.04
CA SER A 477 -20.55 -13.82 -21.96
C SER A 477 -20.65 -13.37 -23.42
N ILE A 478 -21.69 -12.63 -23.80
CA ILE A 478 -21.80 -12.04 -25.15
C ILE A 478 -20.61 -11.12 -25.42
N ALA A 479 -20.30 -10.20 -24.51
CA ALA A 479 -19.18 -9.28 -24.67
C ALA A 479 -17.84 -10.01 -24.86
N VAL A 480 -17.58 -11.03 -24.04
CA VAL A 480 -16.37 -11.88 -24.16
C VAL A 480 -16.33 -12.60 -25.51
N LEU A 481 -17.44 -13.20 -25.94
CA LEU A 481 -17.49 -13.94 -27.22
C LEU A 481 -17.34 -13.02 -28.42
N GLN A 482 -17.93 -11.83 -28.39
CA GLN A 482 -17.78 -10.82 -29.43
C GLN A 482 -16.33 -10.35 -29.51
N ASN A 483 -15.70 -10.06 -28.36
CA ASN A 483 -14.30 -9.63 -28.31
C ASN A 483 -13.33 -10.74 -28.76
N LEU A 484 -13.58 -11.98 -28.34
CA LEU A 484 -12.82 -13.16 -28.78
C LEU A 484 -12.97 -13.37 -30.30
N SER A 485 -14.17 -13.13 -30.84
CA SER A 485 -14.41 -13.22 -32.28
C SER A 485 -13.70 -12.09 -33.03
N SER A 486 -13.85 -10.83 -32.62
CA SER A 486 -13.25 -9.68 -33.32
C SER A 486 -11.72 -9.75 -33.33
N GLU A 487 -11.11 -10.07 -32.20
CA GLU A 487 -9.65 -10.13 -32.03
C GLU A 487 -9.11 -11.57 -32.09
N TRP A 488 -9.75 -12.46 -32.86
CA TRP A 488 -9.41 -13.89 -32.93
C TRP A 488 -7.91 -14.15 -33.17
N GLY A 489 -7.28 -13.42 -34.08
CA GLY A 489 -5.85 -13.58 -34.39
C GLY A 489 -4.91 -13.28 -33.21
N LYS A 490 -5.32 -12.42 -32.27
CA LYS A 490 -4.56 -12.08 -31.05
C LYS A 490 -4.61 -13.22 -30.01
N TYR A 491 -5.71 -13.98 -30.00
CA TYR A 491 -6.03 -14.93 -28.93
C TYR A 491 -5.91 -16.40 -29.31
N SER A 492 -6.10 -16.74 -30.60
CA SER A 492 -6.21 -18.12 -31.06
C SER A 492 -4.98 -18.98 -30.77
N THR A 493 -3.79 -18.37 -30.67
CA THR A 493 -2.54 -19.07 -30.35
C THR A 493 -2.30 -19.26 -28.85
N LYS A 494 -3.03 -18.53 -28.00
CA LYS A 494 -2.85 -18.51 -26.54
C LYS A 494 -3.88 -19.38 -25.81
N ILE A 495 -5.02 -19.63 -26.45
CA ILE A 495 -6.14 -20.38 -25.89
C ILE A 495 -6.10 -21.82 -26.37
N SER A 496 -6.47 -22.77 -25.49
CA SER A 496 -6.66 -24.17 -25.88
C SER A 496 -7.89 -24.30 -26.80
N PRO A 497 -7.71 -24.70 -28.08
CA PRO A 497 -8.81 -24.81 -29.02
C PRO A 497 -9.84 -25.87 -28.59
N ASP A 498 -9.38 -26.96 -27.99
CA ASP A 498 -10.24 -28.07 -27.57
C ASP A 498 -11.05 -27.72 -26.32
N ALA A 499 -10.41 -27.09 -25.32
CA ALA A 499 -11.12 -26.63 -24.11
C ALA A 499 -12.17 -25.57 -24.47
N LEU A 500 -11.81 -24.60 -25.32
CA LEU A 500 -12.76 -23.60 -25.80
C LEU A 500 -13.92 -24.24 -26.57
N ARG A 501 -13.64 -25.19 -27.47
CA ARG A 501 -14.69 -25.88 -28.25
C ARG A 501 -15.68 -26.58 -27.34
N GLU A 502 -15.19 -27.30 -26.33
CA GLU A 502 -16.05 -28.03 -25.39
C GLU A 502 -16.89 -27.08 -24.54
N THR A 503 -16.29 -26.04 -24.00
CA THR A 503 -17.02 -25.03 -23.24
C THR A 503 -18.09 -24.34 -24.09
N LEU A 504 -17.79 -23.95 -25.33
CA LEU A 504 -18.79 -23.35 -26.21
C LEU A 504 -19.97 -24.29 -26.51
N LYS A 505 -19.74 -25.60 -26.63
CA LYS A 505 -20.85 -26.57 -26.74
C LYS A 505 -21.68 -26.62 -25.46
N ASN A 506 -21.04 -26.64 -24.30
CA ASN A 506 -21.72 -26.64 -23.00
C ASN A 506 -22.54 -25.37 -22.79
N LEU A 507 -22.00 -24.19 -23.14
CA LEU A 507 -22.74 -22.93 -23.07
C LEU A 507 -23.99 -22.96 -23.95
N ARG A 508 -23.87 -23.48 -25.18
CA ARG A 508 -25.00 -23.62 -26.10
C ARG A 508 -26.08 -24.56 -25.57
N ALA A 509 -25.68 -25.70 -24.99
CA ALA A 509 -26.63 -26.63 -24.35
C ALA A 509 -27.39 -25.94 -23.20
N LYS A 510 -26.69 -25.18 -22.35
CA LYS A 510 -27.31 -24.38 -21.28
C LYS A 510 -28.26 -23.31 -21.81
N ASN A 511 -27.90 -22.68 -22.93
CA ASN A 511 -28.75 -21.67 -23.59
C ASN A 511 -30.04 -22.30 -24.12
N GLU A 512 -29.96 -23.45 -24.79
CA GLU A 512 -31.13 -24.19 -25.28
C GLU A 512 -32.07 -24.61 -24.14
N GLU A 513 -31.50 -25.15 -23.07
CA GLU A 513 -32.23 -25.51 -21.86
C GLU A 513 -32.93 -24.28 -21.23
N ALA A 514 -32.23 -23.15 -21.12
CA ALA A 514 -32.79 -21.92 -20.58
C ALA A 514 -33.90 -21.32 -21.48
N LEU A 515 -33.76 -21.41 -22.80
CA LEU A 515 -34.79 -20.97 -23.76
C LEU A 515 -36.09 -21.77 -23.62
N SER A 516 -36.00 -23.08 -23.34
CA SER A 516 -37.18 -23.92 -23.13
C SER A 516 -37.94 -23.62 -21.83
N ARG A 517 -37.30 -22.94 -20.86
CA ARG A 517 -37.85 -22.71 -19.51
C ARG A 517 -38.20 -21.25 -19.21
N SER A 518 -37.63 -20.30 -19.95
CA SER A 518 -37.74 -18.87 -19.62
C SER A 518 -39.00 -18.23 -20.20
N MET A 519 -39.70 -17.44 -19.38
CA MET A 519 -40.87 -16.63 -19.77
C MET A 519 -40.55 -15.13 -19.91
N ASP A 520 -39.30 -14.72 -19.67
CA ASP A 520 -38.86 -13.32 -19.76
C ASP A 520 -38.28 -13.03 -21.15
N ALA A 521 -38.96 -12.16 -21.90
CA ALA A 521 -38.59 -11.81 -23.27
C ALA A 521 -37.19 -11.19 -23.36
N SER A 522 -36.77 -10.39 -22.38
CA SER A 522 -35.45 -9.72 -22.38
C SER A 522 -34.31 -10.71 -22.16
N LYS A 523 -34.51 -11.66 -21.25
CA LYS A 523 -33.58 -12.76 -21.00
C LYS A 523 -33.49 -13.69 -22.20
N LEU A 524 -34.63 -13.95 -22.85
CA LEU A 524 -34.70 -14.76 -24.07
C LEU A 524 -33.89 -14.15 -25.22
N THR A 525 -33.90 -12.82 -25.38
CA THR A 525 -33.11 -12.14 -26.41
C THR A 525 -31.60 -12.27 -26.16
N SER A 526 -31.13 -12.00 -24.93
CA SER A 526 -29.71 -12.15 -24.60
C SER A 526 -29.25 -13.61 -24.76
N ILE A 527 -30.07 -14.60 -24.38
CA ILE A 527 -29.69 -16.01 -24.55
C ILE A 527 -29.56 -16.39 -26.04
N LYS A 528 -30.45 -15.90 -26.91
CA LYS A 528 -30.35 -16.11 -28.37
C LYS A 528 -29.09 -15.46 -28.96
N ASP A 529 -28.76 -14.26 -28.51
CA ASP A 529 -27.56 -13.56 -28.97
C ASP A 529 -26.28 -14.24 -28.49
N ALA A 530 -26.27 -14.77 -27.27
CA ALA A 530 -25.18 -15.60 -26.75
C ALA A 530 -24.96 -16.87 -27.58
N ASP A 531 -26.03 -17.59 -27.96
CA ASP A 531 -25.94 -18.75 -28.86
C ASP A 531 -25.40 -18.37 -30.24
N ARG A 532 -25.84 -17.23 -30.80
CA ARG A 532 -25.30 -16.71 -32.07
C ARG A 532 -23.80 -16.43 -31.96
N CYS A 533 -23.36 -15.81 -30.88
CA CYS A 533 -21.93 -15.52 -30.65
C CYS A 533 -21.12 -16.81 -30.48
N CYS A 534 -21.64 -17.82 -29.76
CA CYS A 534 -20.99 -19.12 -29.63
C CYS A 534 -20.80 -19.80 -31.01
N LYS A 535 -21.82 -19.77 -31.86
CA LYS A 535 -21.74 -20.30 -33.24
C LYS A 535 -20.65 -19.60 -34.06
N ALA A 536 -20.56 -18.28 -33.95
CA ALA A 536 -19.54 -17.51 -34.67
C ALA A 536 -18.11 -17.92 -34.27
N VAL A 537 -17.84 -18.04 -32.96
CA VAL A 537 -16.52 -18.47 -32.45
C VAL A 537 -16.22 -19.92 -32.81
N LEU A 538 -17.20 -20.83 -32.69
CA LEU A 538 -17.08 -22.22 -33.14
C LEU A 538 -16.74 -22.32 -34.63
N GLY A 539 -17.36 -21.48 -35.47
CA GLY A 539 -17.05 -21.42 -36.90
C GLY A 539 -15.62 -20.95 -37.20
N LYS A 540 -15.03 -20.11 -36.34
CA LYS A 540 -13.60 -19.73 -36.45
C LYS A 540 -12.69 -20.88 -36.06
N LEU A 541 -13.01 -21.61 -34.98
CA LEU A 541 -12.26 -22.80 -34.54
C LEU A 541 -12.18 -23.92 -35.60
N THR A 542 -13.25 -24.11 -36.39
CA THR A 542 -13.27 -25.13 -37.45
C THR A 542 -12.47 -24.69 -38.68
N ARG A 543 -12.49 -23.40 -39.03
CA ARG A 543 -11.72 -22.85 -40.16
C ARG A 543 -10.21 -22.92 -39.96
N THR A 544 -9.69 -22.70 -38.75
CA THR A 544 -8.25 -22.83 -38.47
C THR A 544 -7.73 -24.27 -38.62
N CYS A 545 -8.60 -25.28 -38.46
CA CYS A 545 -8.26 -26.70 -38.64
C CYS A 545 -8.41 -27.16 -40.11
N GLY A 546 -9.15 -26.41 -40.94
CA GLY A 546 -9.47 -26.78 -42.33
C GLY A 546 -8.32 -26.62 -43.34
N CYS A 547 -7.38 -25.70 -43.11
CA CYS A 547 -6.30 -25.43 -44.08
C CYS A 547 -5.25 -26.55 -44.16
N MET A 548 -5.02 -27.32 -43.09
CA MET A 548 -4.12 -28.48 -43.16
C MET A 548 -4.72 -29.65 -43.95
N LYS A 549 -6.05 -29.82 -43.92
CA LYS A 549 -6.72 -30.92 -44.62
C LYS A 549 -6.81 -30.72 -46.13
N SER A 550 -6.94 -29.47 -46.61
CA SER A 550 -6.90 -29.20 -48.06
C SER A 550 -5.49 -29.38 -48.64
N GLY A 551 -4.43 -29.03 -47.89
CA GLY A 551 -3.04 -29.25 -48.29
C GLY A 551 -2.73 -30.73 -48.51
N ILE A 552 -3.17 -31.61 -47.61
CA ILE A 552 -3.01 -33.07 -47.75
C ILE A 552 -3.79 -33.59 -48.97
N PHE A 553 -5.02 -33.10 -49.20
CA PHE A 553 -5.82 -33.53 -50.34
C PHE A 553 -5.21 -33.09 -51.69
N VAL A 554 -4.64 -31.88 -51.76
CA VAL A 554 -3.90 -31.39 -52.93
C VAL A 554 -2.60 -32.16 -53.14
N LEU A 555 -1.88 -32.52 -52.07
CA LEU A 555 -0.68 -33.37 -52.14
C LEU A 555 -1.01 -34.78 -52.64
N VAL A 556 -2.10 -35.38 -52.16
CA VAL A 556 -2.56 -36.72 -52.60
C VAL A 556 -3.03 -36.68 -54.05
N LEU A 557 -3.75 -35.62 -54.46
CA LEU A 557 -4.14 -35.42 -55.87
C LEU A 557 -2.93 -35.20 -56.78
N ALA A 558 -1.95 -34.40 -56.34
CA ALA A 558 -0.71 -34.19 -57.09
C ALA A 558 0.10 -35.49 -57.22
N PHE A 559 0.14 -36.31 -56.17
CA PHE A 559 0.73 -37.65 -56.21
C PHE A 559 -0.01 -38.60 -57.15
N GLY A 560 -1.35 -38.59 -57.11
CA GLY A 560 -2.17 -39.40 -58.02
C GLY A 560 -1.99 -39.02 -59.48
N VAL A 561 -1.90 -37.72 -59.78
CA VAL A 561 -1.64 -37.21 -61.14
C VAL A 561 -0.21 -37.56 -61.58
N TYR A 562 0.79 -37.40 -60.71
CA TYR A 562 2.17 -37.78 -61.02
C TYR A 562 2.31 -39.27 -61.33
N TYR A 563 1.65 -40.14 -60.55
CA TYR A 563 1.69 -41.59 -60.75
C TYR A 563 0.94 -42.03 -62.02
N ALA A 564 -0.16 -41.35 -62.36
CA ALA A 564 -0.92 -41.62 -63.59
C ALA A 564 -0.17 -41.18 -64.86
N VAL A 565 0.63 -40.12 -64.78
CA VAL A 565 1.41 -39.60 -65.91
C VAL A 565 2.73 -40.36 -66.11
N ASN A 566 3.26 -41.04 -65.08
CA ASN A 566 4.56 -41.69 -65.14
C ASN A 566 4.55 -43.14 -64.59
N PRO A 567 3.86 -44.09 -65.24
CA PRO A 567 3.60 -45.44 -64.73
C PRO A 567 4.82 -46.40 -64.84
N GLY A 568 6.04 -45.93 -64.56
CA GLY A 568 7.25 -46.74 -64.80
C GLY A 568 8.51 -46.36 -64.02
N THR A 569 8.46 -45.47 -63.02
CA THR A 569 9.66 -45.18 -62.21
C THR A 569 9.75 -46.10 -61.00
N GLU A 570 10.63 -47.10 -61.07
CA GLU A 570 11.07 -47.85 -59.91
C GLU A 570 11.78 -46.93 -58.88
N LEU A 571 11.46 -47.20 -57.62
CA LEU A 571 12.17 -46.78 -56.39
C LEU A 571 12.02 -45.32 -55.95
N PHE A 572 10.81 -45.06 -55.47
CA PHE A 572 10.51 -44.05 -54.46
C PHE A 572 11.24 -44.38 -53.14
N ASN A 573 12.29 -43.62 -52.83
CA ASN A 573 13.19 -43.91 -51.71
C ASN A 573 12.59 -43.40 -50.38
N TRP A 574 11.86 -44.28 -49.67
CA TRP A 574 11.10 -43.98 -48.44
C TRP A 574 11.93 -43.35 -47.32
N GLU A 575 13.25 -43.58 -47.27
CA GLU A 575 14.13 -42.97 -46.27
C GLU A 575 14.19 -41.45 -46.37
N LYS A 576 14.15 -40.87 -47.58
CA LYS A 576 14.20 -39.40 -47.75
C LYS A 576 12.92 -38.72 -47.27
N LEU A 577 11.78 -39.41 -47.36
CA LEU A 577 10.51 -38.90 -46.84
C LEU A 577 10.42 -38.99 -45.32
N HIS A 578 10.96 -40.06 -44.72
CA HIS A 578 11.01 -40.17 -43.27
C HIS A 578 11.88 -39.06 -42.64
N VAL A 579 12.97 -38.68 -43.30
CA VAL A 579 13.83 -37.54 -42.90
C VAL A 579 13.10 -36.19 -43.07
N ALA A 580 12.32 -36.02 -44.15
CA ALA A 580 11.54 -34.80 -44.35
C ALA A 580 10.37 -34.66 -43.36
N PHE A 581 9.68 -35.76 -43.02
CA PHE A 581 8.58 -35.76 -42.07
C PHE A 581 9.04 -35.59 -40.60
N SER A 582 10.20 -36.16 -40.24
CA SER A 582 10.78 -35.94 -38.91
C SER A 582 11.28 -34.50 -38.71
N SER A 583 11.69 -33.80 -39.79
CA SER A 583 12.04 -32.37 -39.74
C SER A 583 10.81 -31.45 -39.56
N ILE A 584 9.62 -31.88 -39.95
CA ILE A 584 8.38 -31.08 -39.83
C ILE A 584 7.77 -31.22 -38.43
N GLN A 585 8.08 -32.29 -37.70
CA GLN A 585 7.64 -32.49 -36.31
C GLN A 585 8.47 -31.72 -35.27
N SER A 586 9.57 -31.06 -35.65
CA SER A 586 10.44 -30.31 -34.74
C SER A 586 10.48 -28.79 -34.98
N SER A 587 9.42 -28.18 -35.54
CA SER A 587 9.30 -26.72 -35.68
C SER A 587 7.97 -26.19 -35.17
#